data_AF-A0A932JLH2-F1
#
_entry.id   AF-A0A932JLH2-F1
#
_cell.length_a   1.000
_cell.length_b   1.000
_cell.length_c   1.000
_cell.angle_alpha   90.00
_cell.angle_beta   90.00
_cell.angle_gamma   90.00
#
_symmetry.space_group_name_H-M   'P 1'
#
loop_
_entity.id
_entity.type
_entity.pdbx_description
1 polymer ?
#
loop_
_entity_poly.entity_id
_entity_poly.type
_entity_poly.pdbx_seq_one_letter_code
_entity_poly.pdbx_strand_id
1 'polypeptide(L)'
;MTYGQATLLGVIQGASEFLPISSSAHLALAPLFFRFPDPGLAFDLALHLGTLLAVLLYYRRTWTRLILGACRDVRGAEARTLGLLAMATIPAVVAGLCLEKAADTLFRDPRRIGACLIAFSAVMVWAESRGANPGEDWRTSGPRTIFLIG
;
A
#
# COMPACT_ATOMS: atom_id res chain seq x y z
N MET A 1 -2.38 25.94 1.52
CA MET A 1 -3.27 24.87 2.00
C MET A 1 -4.04 25.38 3.21
N THR A 2 -5.37 25.32 3.18
CA THR A 2 -6.19 25.59 4.37
C THR A 2 -6.39 24.32 5.19
N TYR A 3 -6.72 24.44 6.48
CA TYR A 3 -7.01 23.28 7.32
C TYR A 3 -8.17 22.43 6.78
N GLY A 4 -9.16 23.04 6.13
CA GLY A 4 -10.27 22.33 5.49
C GLY A 4 -9.82 21.46 4.32
N GLN A 5 -8.94 21.98 3.45
CA GLN A 5 -8.36 21.21 2.35
C GLN A 5 -7.49 20.05 2.86
N ALA A 6 -6.68 20.30 3.89
CA ALA A 6 -5.86 19.27 4.51
C ALA A 6 -6.71 18.15 5.14
N THR A 7 -7.80 18.52 5.82
CA THR A 7 -8.74 17.56 6.41
C THR A 7 -9.43 16.71 5.34
N LEU A 8 -9.88 17.34 4.25
CA LEU A 8 -10.49 16.64 3.12
C LEU A 8 -9.53 15.61 2.51
N LEU A 9 -8.29 16.01 2.20
CA LEU A 9 -7.29 15.10 1.66
C LEU A 9 -6.90 14.00 2.65
N GLY A 10 -6.85 14.30 3.94
CA GLY A 10 -6.64 13.29 4.99
C GLY A 10 -7.76 12.25 5.05
N VAL A 11 -9.02 12.66 4.91
CA VAL A 11 -10.16 11.74 4.82
C VAL A 11 -10.08 10.90 3.54
N ILE A 12 -9.75 11.52 2.40
CA ILE A 12 -9.58 10.81 1.13
C ILE A 12 -8.47 9.77 1.23
N GLN A 13 -7.30 10.12 1.76
CA GLN A 13 -6.20 9.18 1.97
C GLN A 13 -6.63 8.05 2.91
N GLY A 14 -7.17 8.38 4.09
CA GLY A 14 -7.55 7.38 5.08
C GLY A 14 -8.62 6.41 4.56
N ALA A 15 -9.55 6.90 3.75
CA ALA A 15 -10.56 6.06 3.11
C ALA A 15 -10.00 5.23 1.96
N SER A 16 -9.05 5.73 1.17
CA SER A 16 -8.59 5.06 -0.06
C SER A 16 -7.37 4.15 0.14
N GLU A 17 -6.54 4.39 1.15
CA GLU A 17 -5.28 3.66 1.35
C GLU A 17 -5.49 2.15 1.57
N PHE A 18 -6.57 1.78 2.27
CA PHE A 18 -6.85 0.39 2.62
C PHE A 18 -7.70 -0.34 1.57
N LEU A 19 -8.18 0.38 0.56
CA LEU A 19 -8.93 -0.20 -0.55
C LEU A 19 -8.04 -0.30 -1.79
N PRO A 20 -8.24 -1.31 -2.65
CA PRO A 20 -7.47 -1.47 -3.88
C PRO A 20 -7.96 -0.50 -4.99
N ILE A 21 -8.01 0.80 -4.69
CA ILE A 21 -8.56 1.87 -5.56
C ILE A 21 -7.56 3.01 -5.85
N SER A 22 -6.29 2.85 -5.46
CA SER A 22 -5.19 3.82 -5.61
C SER A 22 -5.42 5.16 -4.90
N SER A 23 -4.86 5.27 -3.68
CA SER A 23 -4.91 6.50 -2.89
C SER A 23 -4.17 7.66 -3.56
N SER A 24 -3.00 7.41 -4.16
CA SER A 24 -2.22 8.42 -4.87
C SER A 24 -2.98 9.05 -6.04
N ALA A 25 -3.79 8.27 -6.77
CA ALA A 25 -4.64 8.80 -7.84
C ALA A 25 -5.70 9.76 -7.29
N HIS A 26 -6.33 9.42 -6.17
CA HIS A 26 -7.33 10.28 -5.54
C HIS A 26 -6.72 11.57 -4.99
N LEU A 27 -5.52 11.50 -4.39
CA LEU A 27 -4.79 12.69 -3.94
C LEU A 27 -4.35 13.59 -5.09
N ALA A 28 -3.96 13.02 -6.24
CA ALA A 28 -3.59 13.82 -7.42
C ALA A 28 -4.81 14.47 -8.11
N LEU A 29 -5.96 13.78 -8.13
CA LEU A 29 -7.17 14.25 -8.81
C LEU A 29 -8.04 15.18 -7.95
N ALA A 30 -8.06 15.03 -6.62
CA ALA A 30 -8.90 15.86 -5.75
C ALA A 30 -8.59 17.37 -5.85
N PRO A 31 -7.32 17.84 -5.85
CA PRO A 31 -7.00 19.26 -6.06
C PRO A 31 -7.52 19.79 -7.39
N LEU A 32 -7.46 18.98 -8.46
CA LEU A 32 -7.99 19.34 -9.78
C LEU A 32 -9.52 19.45 -9.76
N PHE A 33 -10.20 18.51 -9.10
CA PHE A 33 -11.66 18.48 -9.00
C PHE A 33 -12.21 19.64 -8.17
N PHE A 34 -11.62 19.90 -7.01
CA PHE A 34 -12.03 20.97 -6.08
C PHE A 34 -11.34 22.32 -6.36
N ARG A 35 -10.54 22.39 -7.43
CA ARG A 35 -9.85 23.61 -7.91
C ARG A 35 -8.99 24.30 -6.86
N PHE A 36 -8.18 23.54 -6.14
CA PHE A 36 -7.18 24.09 -5.22
C PHE A 36 -5.75 23.65 -5.59
N PRO A 37 -4.72 24.38 -5.15
CA PRO A 37 -3.34 24.03 -5.47
C PRO A 37 -2.94 22.68 -4.92
N ASP A 38 -2.29 21.85 -5.74
CA ASP A 38 -1.69 20.60 -5.31
C ASP A 38 -0.70 20.84 -4.15
N PRO A 39 -0.88 20.17 -3.00
CA PRO A 39 -0.06 20.39 -1.81
C PRO A 39 1.38 19.84 -1.95
N GLY A 40 1.65 19.03 -2.97
CA GLY A 40 2.96 18.49 -3.28
C GLY A 40 3.26 17.15 -2.61
N LEU A 41 4.31 16.49 -3.11
CA LEU A 41 4.80 15.18 -2.67
C LEU A 41 5.05 15.10 -1.15
N ALA A 42 5.59 16.16 -0.55
CA ALA A 42 5.87 16.18 0.89
C ALA A 42 4.59 16.04 1.74
N PHE A 43 3.48 16.62 1.27
CA PHE A 43 2.19 16.48 1.95
C PHE A 43 1.60 15.08 1.74
N ASP A 44 1.69 14.54 0.53
CA ASP A 44 1.27 13.16 0.25
C ASP A 44 2.02 12.19 1.15
N LEU A 45 3.35 12.33 1.30
CA LEU A 45 4.16 11.52 2.21
C LEU A 45 3.70 11.63 3.66
N ALA A 46 3.38 12.84 4.14
CA ALA A 46 2.85 13.03 5.49
C ALA A 46 1.50 12.31 5.70
N LEU A 47 0.63 12.29 4.70
CA LEU A 47 -0.62 11.54 4.75
C LEU A 47 -0.39 10.02 4.78
N HIS A 48 0.54 9.50 3.98
CA HIS A 48 0.93 8.08 4.01
C HIS A 48 1.55 7.68 5.37
N LEU A 49 2.32 8.56 6.00
CA LEU A 49 2.81 8.32 7.36
C LEU A 49 1.67 8.24 8.37
N GLY A 50 0.61 9.05 8.18
CA GLY A 50 -0.61 8.98 8.99
C GLY A 50 -1.32 7.63 8.89
N THR A 51 -1.51 7.11 7.67
CA THR A 51 -2.12 5.79 7.47
C THR A 51 -1.23 4.64 7.94
N LEU A 52 0.09 4.74 7.74
CA LEU A 52 1.06 3.79 8.28
C LEU A 52 0.96 3.74 9.82
N LEU A 53 0.93 4.90 10.48
CA LEU A 53 0.77 4.97 11.92
C LEU A 53 -0.56 4.33 12.37
N ALA A 54 -1.65 4.55 11.63
CA ALA A 54 -2.94 3.92 11.92
C ALA A 54 -2.84 2.38 11.91
N VAL A 55 -2.17 1.79 10.91
CA VAL A 55 -1.94 0.34 10.83
C VAL A 55 -1.08 -0.16 11.98
N LEU A 56 0.02 0.54 12.31
CA LEU A 56 0.90 0.17 13.42
C LEU A 56 0.17 0.19 14.77
N LEU A 57 -0.67 1.20 15.01
CA LEU A 57 -1.46 1.34 16.24
C LEU A 57 -2.60 0.33 16.33
N TYR A 58 -3.27 0.07 15.22
CA TYR A 58 -4.36 -0.91 15.13
C TYR A 58 -3.83 -2.33 15.42
N TYR A 59 -2.73 -2.72 14.76
CA TYR A 59 -2.09 -4.03 14.94
C TYR A 59 -1.03 -4.06 16.05
N ARG A 60 -0.98 -3.07 16.95
CA ARG A 60 0.10 -2.95 17.97
C ARG A 60 0.34 -4.23 18.77
N ARG A 61 -0.73 -4.94 19.15
CA ARG A 61 -0.63 -6.21 19.90
C ARG A 61 -0.03 -7.33 19.06
N THR A 62 -0.40 -7.39 17.78
CA THR A 62 0.15 -8.35 16.82
C THR A 62 1.63 -8.09 16.60
N TRP A 63 2.03 -6.84 16.38
CA TRP A 63 3.43 -6.45 16.25
C TRP A 63 4.24 -6.81 17.50
N THR A 64 3.76 -6.47 18.70
CA THR A 64 4.46 -6.83 19.93
C THR A 64 4.59 -8.34 20.11
N ARG A 65 3.56 -9.11 19.76
CA ARG A 65 3.61 -10.58 19.83
C ARG A 65 4.64 -11.14 18.85
N LEU A 66 4.64 -10.67 17.61
CA LEU A 66 5.56 -11.13 16.57
C LEU A 66 7.01 -10.81 16.93
N ILE A 67 7.29 -9.57 17.34
CA ILE A 67 8.65 -9.11 17.69
C ILE A 67 9.15 -9.85 18.93
N LEU A 68 8.39 -9.84 20.03
CA LEU A 68 8.82 -10.51 21.26
C LEU A 68 8.90 -12.03 21.10
N GLY A 69 7.99 -12.63 20.32
CA GLY A 69 8.03 -14.05 19.97
C GLY A 69 9.30 -14.40 19.20
N ALA A 70 9.66 -13.60 18.20
CA ALA A 70 10.88 -13.80 17.42
C ALA A 70 12.16 -13.61 18.22
N CYS A 71 12.18 -12.69 19.19
CA CYS A 71 13.32 -12.53 20.10
C CYS A 71 13.48 -13.70 21.07
N ARG A 72 12.38 -14.37 21.44
CA ARG A 72 12.39 -15.54 22.33
C ARG A 72 12.80 -16.82 21.60
N ASP A 73 12.29 -17.01 20.39
CA ASP A 73 12.61 -18.16 19.55
C ASP A 73 12.73 -17.72 18.07
N VAL A 74 13.98 -17.60 17.63
CA VAL A 74 14.33 -17.22 16.25
C VAL A 74 13.94 -18.27 15.20
N ARG A 75 13.61 -19.50 15.63
CA ARG A 75 13.10 -20.56 14.75
C ARG A 75 11.60 -20.80 14.95
N GLY A 76 10.97 -20.03 15.83
CA GLY A 76 9.55 -20.11 16.14
C GLY A 76 8.65 -19.60 15.01
N ALA A 77 7.35 -19.82 15.17
CA ALA A 77 6.34 -19.45 14.18
C ALA A 77 6.28 -17.92 13.95
N GLU A 78 6.51 -17.13 15.00
CA GLU A 78 6.53 -15.67 14.97
C GLU A 78 7.73 -15.13 14.18
N ALA A 79 8.93 -15.67 14.42
CA ALA A 79 10.13 -15.34 13.65
C ALA A 79 9.97 -15.68 12.17
N ARG A 80 9.40 -16.88 11.88
CA ARG A 80 9.07 -17.27 10.52
C ARG A 80 8.09 -16.28 9.88
N THR A 81 7.05 -15.86 10.59
CA THR A 81 6.06 -14.92 10.08
C THR A 81 6.68 -13.56 9.76
N LEU A 82 7.57 -13.04 10.63
CA LEU A 82 8.32 -11.81 10.34
C LEU A 82 9.24 -11.96 9.13
N GLY A 83 9.92 -13.10 8.99
CA GLY A 83 10.76 -13.38 7.82
C GLY A 83 9.97 -13.45 6.52
N LEU A 84 8.77 -14.04 6.55
CA LEU A 84 7.85 -14.07 5.41
C LEU A 84 7.36 -12.66 5.05
N LEU A 85 7.03 -11.83 6.04
CA LEU A 85 6.63 -10.44 5.81
C LEU A 85 7.78 -9.63 5.19
N ALA A 86 9.00 -9.77 5.72
CA ALA A 86 10.18 -9.13 5.17
C ALA A 86 10.44 -9.56 3.72
N MET A 87 10.25 -10.84 3.41
CA MET A 87 10.38 -11.38 2.05
C MET A 87 9.34 -10.79 1.10
N ALA A 88 8.08 -10.65 1.53
CA ALA A 88 7.03 -10.00 0.75
C ALA A 88 7.32 -8.51 0.49
N THR A 89 8.10 -7.84 1.35
CA THR A 89 8.46 -6.43 1.11
C THR A 89 9.57 -6.25 0.06
N ILE A 90 10.34 -7.29 -0.25
CA ILE A 90 11.52 -7.18 -1.14
C ILE A 90 11.14 -6.73 -2.56
N PRO A 91 10.21 -7.36 -3.28
CA PRO A 91 9.93 -6.98 -4.66
C PRO A 91 9.35 -5.56 -4.75
N ALA A 92 8.47 -5.18 -3.83
CA ALA A 92 7.98 -3.81 -3.69
C ALA A 92 9.11 -2.78 -3.50
N VAL A 93 10.10 -3.05 -2.64
CA VAL A 93 11.26 -2.16 -2.44
C VAL A 93 12.11 -2.08 -3.70
N VAL A 94 12.39 -3.22 -4.35
CA VAL A 94 13.17 -3.25 -5.60
C VAL A 94 12.46 -2.47 -6.70
N ALA A 95 11.15 -2.71 -6.89
CA ALA A 95 10.33 -1.98 -7.85
C ALA A 95 10.32 -0.48 -7.55
N GLY A 96 10.16 -0.09 -6.27
CA GLY A 96 10.21 1.30 -5.82
C GLY A 96 11.53 1.98 -6.17
N LEU A 97 12.68 1.35 -5.88
CA LEU A 97 14.01 1.88 -6.22
C LEU A 97 14.25 1.95 -7.73
N CYS A 98 13.74 0.98 -8.51
CA CYS A 98 13.87 1.00 -9.97
C CYS A 98 12.96 2.05 -10.63
N LEU A 99 11.79 2.32 -10.06
CA LEU A 99 10.76 3.20 -10.62
C LEU A 99 10.78 4.61 -10.03
N GLU A 100 11.60 4.90 -9.02
CA GLU A 100 11.69 6.20 -8.34
C GLU A 100 11.80 7.36 -9.34
N LYS A 101 12.68 7.25 -10.36
CA LYS A 101 12.85 8.29 -11.38
C LYS A 101 11.66 8.43 -12.32
N ALA A 102 10.92 7.35 -12.55
CA ALA A 102 9.72 7.37 -13.39
C ALA A 102 8.51 7.94 -12.61
N ALA A 103 8.49 7.77 -11.29
CA ALA A 103 7.43 8.20 -10.39
C ALA A 103 7.14 9.71 -10.52
N ASP A 104 8.18 10.53 -10.54
CA ASP A 104 8.06 12.00 -10.61
C ASP A 104 7.32 12.50 -11.85
N THR A 105 7.37 11.75 -12.95
CA THR A 105 6.74 12.14 -14.23
C THR A 105 5.46 11.36 -14.55
N LEU A 106 5.28 10.16 -14.00
CA LEU A 106 4.12 9.31 -14.28
C LEU A 106 2.92 9.64 -13.39
N PHE A 107 3.15 10.03 -12.12
CA PHE A 107 2.08 10.09 -11.11
C PHE A 107 1.30 11.41 -11.04
N ARG A 108 1.58 12.38 -11.92
CA ARG A 108 0.91 13.70 -11.91
C ARG A 108 0.17 14.05 -13.21
N ASP A 109 0.25 13.22 -14.25
CA ASP A 109 -0.53 13.39 -15.48
C ASP A 109 -1.87 12.62 -15.35
N PRO A 110 -3.03 13.32 -15.32
CA PRO A 110 -4.34 12.66 -15.19
C PRO A 110 -4.61 11.57 -16.23
N ARG A 111 -4.05 11.70 -17.45
CA ARG A 111 -4.25 10.71 -18.52
C ARG A 111 -3.54 9.39 -18.19
N ARG A 112 -2.33 9.49 -17.64
CA ARG A 112 -1.52 8.32 -17.23
C ARG A 112 -2.12 7.65 -16.00
N ILE A 113 -2.55 8.46 -15.03
CA ILE A 113 -3.29 7.97 -13.86
C ILE A 113 -4.52 7.17 -14.30
N GLY A 114 -5.34 7.73 -15.21
CA GLY A 114 -6.51 7.03 -15.76
C GLY A 114 -6.17 5.72 -16.47
N ALA A 115 -5.12 5.72 -17.30
CA ALA A 115 -4.67 4.50 -17.98
C ALA A 115 -4.22 3.42 -16.99
N CYS A 116 -3.47 3.79 -15.95
CA CYS A 116 -3.04 2.87 -14.90
C CYS A 116 -4.22 2.29 -14.11
N LEU A 117 -5.21 3.11 -13.75
CA LEU A 117 -6.42 2.65 -13.06
C LEU A 117 -7.21 1.64 -13.89
N ILE A 118 -7.39 1.89 -15.19
CA ILE A 118 -8.08 0.97 -16.09
C ILE A 118 -7.29 -0.33 -16.23
N ALA A 119 -5.97 -0.24 -16.45
CA ALA A 119 -5.12 -1.42 -16.58
C ALA A 119 -5.13 -2.28 -15.31
N PHE A 120 -5.03 -1.65 -14.13
CA PHE A 120 -5.09 -2.35 -12.85
C PHE A 120 -6.47 -2.98 -12.61
N SER A 121 -7.56 -2.28 -12.95
CA SER A 121 -8.91 -2.83 -12.90
C SER A 121 -9.07 -4.07 -13.78
N ALA A 122 -8.51 -4.06 -15.00
CA ALA A 122 -8.53 -5.23 -15.88
C ALA A 122 -7.75 -6.42 -15.28
N VAL A 123 -6.60 -6.17 -14.62
CA VAL A 123 -5.84 -7.20 -13.90
C VAL A 123 -6.65 -7.78 -12.74
N MET A 124 -7.36 -6.94 -11.98
CA MET A 124 -8.22 -7.40 -10.88
C MET A 124 -9.36 -8.30 -11.38
N VAL A 125 -10.05 -7.89 -12.46
CA VAL A 125 -11.11 -8.71 -13.09
C VAL A 125 -10.56 -10.03 -13.60
N TRP A 126 -9.37 -10.02 -14.21
CA TRP A 126 -8.71 -11.23 -14.66
C TRP A 126 -8.32 -12.15 -13.50
N ALA A 127 -7.81 -11.60 -12.41
CA ALA A 127 -7.47 -12.37 -11.21
C ALA A 127 -8.70 -13.04 -10.60
N GLU A 128 -9.83 -12.33 -10.53
CA GLU A 128 -11.12 -12.87 -10.07
C GLU A 128 -11.60 -14.01 -10.98
N SER A 129 -11.48 -13.86 -12.31
CA SER A 129 -11.89 -14.87 -13.29
C SER A 129 -11.12 -16.20 -13.19
N ARG A 130 -9.94 -16.19 -12.56
CA ARG A 130 -9.12 -17.39 -12.35
C ARG A 130 -9.59 -18.24 -11.17
N GLY A 131 -10.53 -17.74 -10.38
CA GLY A 131 -11.07 -18.40 -9.19
C GLY A 131 -10.09 -18.36 -8.02
N ALA A 132 -10.56 -17.91 -6.85
CA ALA A 132 -9.81 -18.06 -5.61
C ALA A 132 -10.03 -19.47 -5.06
N ASN A 133 -8.97 -20.15 -4.62
CA ASN A 133 -9.10 -21.35 -3.79
C ASN A 133 -9.56 -20.91 -2.40
N PRO A 134 -10.82 -21.14 -1.98
CA PRO A 134 -11.36 -20.55 -0.75
C PRO A 134 -10.73 -21.06 0.55
N GLY A 135 -9.81 -22.04 0.46
CA GLY A 135 -9.13 -22.66 1.59
C GLY A 135 -7.63 -22.36 1.71
N GLU A 136 -7.07 -21.52 0.83
CA GLU A 136 -5.64 -21.23 0.84
C GLU A 136 -5.31 -20.12 1.85
N ASP A 137 -4.87 -20.49 3.06
CA ASP A 137 -4.38 -19.55 4.07
C ASP A 137 -2.95 -19.11 3.70
N TRP A 138 -2.66 -17.81 3.70
CA TRP A 138 -1.32 -17.26 3.48
C TRP A 138 -0.28 -17.84 4.46
N ARG A 139 -0.71 -18.30 5.64
CA ARG A 139 0.16 -18.99 6.61
C ARG A 139 0.65 -20.35 6.13
N THR A 140 -0.10 -20.99 5.24
CA THR A 140 0.23 -22.26 4.61
C THR A 140 0.93 -22.08 3.26
N SER A 141 0.92 -20.86 2.72
CA SER A 141 1.59 -20.53 1.47
C SER A 141 3.10 -20.68 1.57
N GLY A 142 3.70 -21.22 0.50
CA GLY A 142 5.15 -21.37 0.39
C GLY A 142 5.86 -20.02 0.24
N PRO A 143 7.17 -19.93 0.50
CA PRO A 143 7.96 -18.70 0.34
C PRO A 143 7.87 -18.10 -1.06
N ARG A 144 7.72 -18.94 -2.10
CA ARG A 144 7.57 -18.51 -3.50
C ARG A 144 6.30 -17.67 -3.71
N THR A 145 5.17 -18.13 -3.17
CA THR A 145 3.90 -17.40 -3.29
C THR A 145 3.98 -16.07 -2.57
N ILE A 146 4.59 -16.03 -1.39
CA ILE A 146 4.75 -14.82 -0.58
C ILE A 146 5.66 -13.80 -1.28
N PHE A 147 6.73 -14.26 -1.92
CA PHE A 147 7.56 -13.41 -2.76
C PHE A 147 6.84 -12.89 -4.01
N LEU A 148 5.91 -13.65 -4.59
CA LEU A 148 5.12 -13.20 -5.76
C LEU A 148 3.98 -12.23 -5.39
N ILE A 149 3.51 -12.26 -4.14
CA ILE A 149 2.54 -11.30 -3.61
C ILE A 149 3.19 -9.93 -3.41
N GLY A 150 4.47 -9.94 -3.00
CA GLY A 150 5.30 -8.75 -2.83
C GLY A 150 5.65 -8.06 -4.14
#